data_AF-W2TF78-F1
#
_entry.id   AF-W2TF78-F1
#
_cell.length_a   1.000
_cell.length_b   1.000
_cell.length_c   1.000
_cell.angle_alpha   90.00
_cell.angle_beta   90.00
_cell.angle_gamma   90.00
#
_symmetry.space_group_name_H-M   'P 1'
#
loop_
_entity.id
_entity.type
_entity.pdbx_description
1 polymer ?
#
loop_
_entity_poly.entity_id
_entity_poly.type
_entity_poly.pdbx_seq_one_letter_code
_entity_poly.pdbx_strand_id
1 'polypeptide(L)'
;MSLTGTCDNKGHSGAGVLANANMAMTTDYTNRSTFGAMDTMTMNHFLKKFSFKNVRRDDLWQAFDEVIETVPGPNNKRLDMLDFGNQWTTQMGFPLVTVRTFNSTAVIITQEKYMLNTSNLGLAKYRSPHYG
;
A
#
# COMPACT_ATOMS: atom_id res chain seq x y z
N MET A 1 4.89 -22.40 -18.94
CA MET A 1 4.87 -21.15 -19.74
C MET A 1 5.65 -20.13 -18.94
N SER A 2 6.92 -19.93 -19.28
CA SER A 2 7.85 -19.06 -18.56
C SER A 2 7.83 -17.69 -19.23
N LEU A 3 7.48 -16.64 -18.49
CA LEU A 3 7.55 -15.27 -18.97
C LEU A 3 8.78 -14.60 -18.37
N THR A 4 9.87 -14.60 -19.12
CA THR A 4 10.99 -13.69 -18.95
C THR A 4 10.63 -12.35 -19.60
N GLY A 5 10.46 -11.30 -18.79
CA GLY A 5 10.27 -9.92 -19.28
C GLY A 5 11.50 -9.08 -18.95
N THR A 6 12.18 -8.58 -19.97
CA THR A 6 13.26 -7.58 -19.87
C THR A 6 12.66 -6.20 -19.60
N CYS A 7 13.10 -5.55 -18.54
CA CYS A 7 12.67 -4.20 -18.19
C CYS A 7 13.36 -3.17 -19.09
N ASP A 8 12.61 -2.57 -20.02
CA ASP A 8 13.07 -1.47 -20.86
C ASP A 8 12.93 -0.14 -20.08
N ASN A 9 14.03 0.60 -20.02
CA ASN A 9 14.27 1.66 -19.04
C ASN A 9 13.84 3.02 -19.62
N LYS A 10 12.54 3.21 -19.84
CA LYS A 10 11.98 4.51 -20.22
C LYS A 10 11.30 5.14 -19.00
N GLY A 11 11.73 6.36 -18.66
CA GLY A 11 11.28 7.14 -17.52
C GLY A 11 9.81 7.56 -17.62
N HIS A 12 8.90 6.61 -17.40
CA HIS A 12 7.50 6.86 -17.11
C HIS A 12 7.39 7.33 -15.65
N SER A 13 6.62 8.38 -15.41
CA SER A 13 6.40 9.00 -14.08
C SER A 13 6.12 7.94 -13.01
N GLY A 14 7.16 7.58 -12.25
CA GLY A 14 7.13 6.47 -11.29
C GLY A 14 6.07 6.65 -10.19
N ALA A 15 5.59 7.87 -9.97
CA ALA A 15 4.52 8.17 -9.02
C ALA A 15 3.20 7.49 -9.39
N GLY A 16 2.84 7.43 -10.69
CA GLY A 16 1.59 6.81 -11.13
C GLY A 16 1.60 5.28 -11.03
N VAL A 17 2.76 4.67 -11.29
CA VAL A 17 2.95 3.21 -11.16
C VAL A 17 2.88 2.78 -9.70
N LEU A 18 3.50 3.55 -8.80
CA LEU A 18 3.45 3.28 -7.36
C LEU A 18 2.04 3.47 -6.78
N ALA A 19 1.29 4.49 -7.22
CA ALA A 19 -0.10 4.66 -6.79
C ALA A 19 -0.98 3.47 -7.18
N ASN A 20 -0.85 2.96 -8.41
CA ASN A 20 -1.59 1.79 -8.86
C ASN A 20 -1.20 0.52 -8.11
N ALA A 21 0.09 0.34 -7.81
CA ALA A 21 0.57 -0.80 -7.03
C ALA A 21 0.05 -0.75 -5.58
N ASN A 22 0.01 0.43 -4.95
CA ASN A 22 -0.51 0.61 -3.60
C ASN A 22 -2.01 0.30 -3.54
N MET A 23 -2.79 0.75 -4.53
CA MET A 23 -4.20 0.39 -4.66
C MET A 23 -4.42 -1.10 -4.99
N ALA A 24 -3.50 -1.72 -5.74
CA ALA A 24 -3.58 -3.16 -5.98
C ALA A 24 -3.23 -3.95 -4.71
N MET A 25 -2.32 -3.46 -3.87
CA MET A 25 -1.95 -4.13 -2.62
C MET A 25 -3.14 -4.23 -1.66
N THR A 26 -3.99 -3.20 -1.57
CA THR A 26 -5.23 -3.25 -0.79
C THR A 26 -6.19 -4.34 -1.26
N THR A 27 -6.12 -4.73 -2.54
CA THR A 27 -6.98 -5.78 -3.11
C THR A 27 -6.61 -7.20 -2.68
N ASP A 28 -5.35 -7.43 -2.29
CA ASP A 28 -4.82 -8.77 -2.00
C ASP A 28 -4.93 -9.13 -0.50
N TYR A 29 -5.08 -8.13 0.37
CA TYR A 29 -5.29 -8.34 1.82
C TYR A 29 -6.66 -8.94 2.18
N THR A 30 -7.59 -9.05 1.23
CA THR A 30 -8.94 -9.60 1.44
C THR A 30 -9.33 -10.51 0.27
N ASN A 31 -10.31 -11.40 0.47
CA ASN A 31 -10.71 -12.35 -0.58
C ASN A 31 -11.18 -11.60 -1.85
N ARG A 32 -10.67 -12.02 -3.02
CA ARG A 32 -10.82 -11.34 -4.31
C ARG A 32 -12.27 -11.06 -4.72
N SER A 33 -13.21 -11.93 -4.36
CA SER A 33 -14.63 -11.76 -4.70
C SER A 33 -15.36 -10.76 -3.79
N THR A 34 -14.97 -10.69 -2.51
CA THR A 34 -15.55 -9.74 -1.56
C THR A 34 -15.00 -8.33 -1.77
N PHE A 35 -13.73 -8.20 -2.16
CA PHE A 35 -13.10 -6.88 -2.34
C PHE A 35 -13.57 -6.14 -3.58
N GLY A 36 -13.76 -6.80 -4.74
CA GLY A 36 -14.23 -6.11 -5.94
C GLY A 36 -15.59 -5.42 -5.76
N ALA A 37 -16.43 -5.98 -4.89
CA ALA A 37 -17.68 -5.35 -4.45
C ALA A 37 -17.42 -4.16 -3.51
N MET A 38 -16.51 -4.30 -2.54
CA MET A 38 -16.15 -3.24 -1.58
C MET A 38 -15.46 -2.05 -2.25
N ASP A 39 -14.58 -2.27 -3.23
CA ASP A 39 -13.98 -1.21 -4.04
C ASP A 39 -15.03 -0.41 -4.79
N THR A 40 -15.90 -1.11 -5.51
CA THR A 40 -16.95 -0.47 -6.31
C THR A 40 -17.90 0.32 -5.39
N MET A 41 -18.25 -0.22 -4.21
CA MET A 41 -19.04 0.49 -3.20
C MET A 41 -18.30 1.72 -2.68
N THR A 42 -17.02 1.60 -2.34
CA THR A 42 -16.19 2.69 -1.82
C THR A 42 -16.02 3.81 -2.83
N MET A 43 -15.71 3.47 -4.09
CA MET A 43 -15.54 4.47 -5.14
C MET A 43 -16.86 5.19 -5.44
N ASN A 44 -17.98 4.45 -5.49
CA ASN A 44 -19.30 5.07 -5.64
C ASN A 44 -19.65 5.97 -4.47
N HIS A 45 -19.33 5.56 -3.24
CA HIS A 45 -19.54 6.35 -2.04
C HIS A 45 -18.70 7.63 -2.05
N PHE A 46 -17.39 7.51 -2.34
CA PHE A 46 -16.46 8.62 -2.46
C PHE A 46 -16.90 9.64 -3.51
N LEU A 47 -17.19 9.18 -4.74
CA LEU A 47 -17.61 10.06 -5.84
C LEU A 47 -18.94 10.78 -5.55
N LYS A 48 -19.89 10.11 -4.88
CA LYS A 48 -21.14 10.75 -4.45
C LYS A 48 -20.90 11.79 -3.36
N LYS A 49 -20.10 11.45 -2.34
CA LYS A 49 -19.80 12.30 -1.18
C LYS A 49 -19.08 13.60 -1.58
N PHE A 50 -18.15 13.51 -2.52
CA PHE A 50 -17.31 14.62 -2.99
C PHE A 50 -17.70 15.16 -4.36
N SER A 51 -18.93 14.88 -4.82
CA SER A 51 -19.43 15.40 -6.09
C SER A 51 -19.34 16.93 -6.13
N PHE A 52 -18.73 17.46 -7.20
CA PHE A 52 -18.49 18.89 -7.42
C PHE A 52 -17.60 19.57 -6.36
N LYS A 53 -16.84 18.81 -5.57
CA LYS A 53 -15.90 19.32 -4.56
C LYS A 53 -14.47 18.89 -4.87
N ASN A 54 -13.51 19.62 -4.31
CA ASN A 54 -12.12 19.20 -4.30
C ASN A 54 -11.88 18.19 -3.18
N VAL A 55 -10.91 17.30 -3.39
CA VAL A 55 -10.54 16.23 -2.47
C VAL A 55 -9.05 16.23 -2.18
N ARG A 56 -8.69 15.71 -1.02
CA ARG A 56 -7.33 15.37 -0.61
C ARG A 56 -7.18 13.86 -0.57
N ARG A 57 -5.94 13.40 -0.54
CA ARG A 57 -5.61 11.97 -0.46
C ARG A 57 -6.23 11.29 0.78
N ASP A 58 -6.32 12.00 1.90
CA ASP A 58 -6.88 11.46 3.15
C ASP A 58 -8.40 11.22 3.03
N ASP A 59 -9.11 12.02 2.22
CA ASP A 59 -10.55 11.86 1.98
C ASP A 59 -10.88 10.52 1.31
N LEU A 60 -9.97 10.00 0.47
CA LEU A 60 -10.12 8.70 -0.18
C LEU A 60 -10.05 7.58 0.85
N TRP A 61 -9.02 7.59 1.70
CA TRP A 61 -8.83 6.55 2.71
C TRP A 61 -9.94 6.55 3.76
N GLN A 62 -10.45 7.73 4.11
CA GLN A 62 -11.63 7.85 4.97
C GLN A 62 -12.88 7.22 4.34
N ALA A 63 -13.07 7.35 3.02
CA ALA A 63 -14.19 6.71 2.34
C ALA A 63 -14.09 5.17 2.40
N PHE A 64 -12.87 4.62 2.38
CA PHE A 64 -12.65 3.19 2.64
C PHE A 64 -13.05 2.83 4.08
N ASP A 65 -12.60 3.58 5.08
CA ASP A 65 -13.01 3.30 6.47
C ASP A 65 -14.53 3.30 6.61
N GLU A 66 -15.25 4.23 5.98
CA GLU A 66 -16.71 4.32 6.03
C GLU A 66 -17.45 3.13 5.42
N VAL A 67 -16.83 2.38 4.51
CA VAL A 67 -17.44 1.21 3.83
C VAL A 67 -16.92 -0.12 4.40
N ILE A 68 -15.68 -0.14 4.88
CA ILE A 68 -14.99 -1.33 5.38
C ILE A 68 -15.18 -1.41 6.91
N GLU A 69 -16.36 -1.86 7.34
CA GLU A 69 -16.62 -2.14 8.76
C GLU A 69 -16.22 -3.56 9.18
N THR A 70 -16.10 -4.49 8.22
CA THR A 70 -16.04 -5.94 8.50
C THR A 70 -14.65 -6.56 8.33
N VAL A 71 -13.63 -5.79 7.91
CA VAL A 71 -12.29 -6.32 7.69
C VAL A 71 -11.45 -6.20 8.97
N PRO A 72 -11.02 -7.33 9.56
CA PRO A 72 -10.10 -7.30 10.68
C PRO A 72 -8.71 -6.86 10.20
N GLY A 73 -8.20 -5.82 10.81
CA GLY A 73 -6.82 -5.39 10.73
C GLY A 73 -5.92 -6.12 11.74
N PRO A 74 -4.66 -5.67 11.90
CA PRO A 74 -3.71 -6.25 12.82
C PRO A 74 -4.25 -6.36 14.25
N ASN A 75 -3.91 -7.44 14.94
CA ASN A 75 -4.35 -7.70 16.33
C ASN A 75 -5.87 -7.76 16.51
N ASN A 76 -6.63 -8.21 15.50
CA ASN A 76 -8.10 -8.27 15.49
C ASN A 76 -8.79 -6.91 15.74
N LYS A 77 -8.08 -5.79 15.51
CA LYS A 77 -8.69 -4.47 15.51
C LYS A 77 -9.33 -4.20 14.16
N ARG A 78 -10.20 -3.20 14.06
CA ARG A 78 -10.66 -2.71 12.76
C ARG A 78 -9.46 -2.23 11.94
N LEU A 79 -9.43 -2.55 10.65
CA LEU A 79 -8.43 -2.02 9.74
C LEU A 79 -8.60 -0.49 9.64
N ASP A 80 -7.53 0.25 9.92
CA ASP A 80 -7.46 1.71 9.75
C ASP A 80 -6.87 2.00 8.36
N MET A 81 -7.74 2.36 7.43
CA MET A 81 -7.34 2.61 6.04
C MET A 81 -6.59 3.93 5.88
N LEU A 82 -6.83 4.90 6.77
CA LEU A 82 -6.07 6.15 6.79
C LEU A 82 -4.62 5.92 7.21
N ASP A 83 -4.39 5.13 8.26
CA ASP A 83 -3.04 4.75 8.69
C ASP A 83 -2.33 3.93 7.59
N PHE A 84 -3.01 2.91 7.05
CA PHE A 84 -2.50 2.11 5.93
C PHE A 84 -2.11 3.00 4.75
N GLY A 85 -3.03 3.85 4.30
CA GLY A 85 -2.82 4.77 3.19
C GLY A 85 -1.65 5.71 3.41
N ASN A 86 -1.48 6.22 4.64
CA ASN A 86 -0.39 7.09 5.02
C ASN A 86 0.98 6.43 4.89
N GLN A 87 1.12 5.16 5.28
CA GLN A 87 2.38 4.40 5.19
C GLN A 87 2.86 4.23 3.73
N TRP A 88 1.96 4.26 2.76
CA TRP A 88 2.29 4.06 1.34
C TRP A 88 2.37 5.34 0.51
N THR A 89 1.74 6.43 0.96
CA THR A 89 1.60 7.66 0.15
C THR A 89 2.34 8.88 0.70
N THR A 90 2.77 8.87 1.97
CA THR A 90 3.53 10.00 2.56
C THR A 90 5.04 9.85 2.43
N GLN A 91 5.54 8.62 2.26
CA GLN A 91 6.97 8.31 2.26
C GLN A 91 7.46 7.82 0.91
N MET A 92 8.73 8.09 0.61
CA MET A 92 9.36 7.65 -0.63
C MET A 92 10.06 6.30 -0.46
N GLY A 93 9.85 5.41 -1.43
CA GLY A 93 10.44 4.07 -1.49
C GLY A 93 9.42 2.99 -1.17
N PHE A 94 9.90 1.75 -1.02
CA PHE A 94 9.11 0.59 -0.65
C PHE A 94 9.93 -0.31 0.28
N PRO A 95 9.28 -1.12 1.14
CA PRO A 95 9.99 -1.99 2.07
C PRO A 95 10.56 -3.23 1.35
N LEU A 96 11.78 -3.62 1.75
CA LEU A 96 12.33 -4.94 1.56
C LEU A 96 11.90 -5.81 2.75
N VAL A 97 11.06 -6.80 2.49
CA VAL A 97 10.67 -7.79 3.50
C VAL A 97 11.61 -8.98 3.42
N THR A 98 12.31 -9.24 4.53
CA THR A 98 13.20 -10.40 4.67
C THR A 98 12.53 -11.44 5.55
N VAL A 99 12.41 -12.66 5.03
CA VAL A 99 11.89 -13.81 5.77
C VAL A 99 13.06 -14.76 6.02
N ARG A 100 13.33 -15.05 7.30
CA ARG A 100 14.35 -16.03 7.70
C ARG A 100 13.71 -17.14 8.52
N THR A 101 14.05 -18.38 8.21
CA THR A 101 13.64 -19.53 9.03
C THR A 101 14.32 -19.45 10.38
N PHE A 102 13.55 -19.48 11.47
CA PHE A 102 14.08 -19.58 12.82
C PHE A 102 14.21 -21.05 13.24
N ASN A 103 13.19 -21.86 12.93
CA ASN A 103 13.20 -23.32 13.09
C ASN A 103 12.17 -23.95 12.13
N SER A 104 11.88 -25.26 12.29
CA SER A 104 10.96 -25.99 11.41
C SER A 104 9.51 -25.48 11.41
N THR A 105 9.10 -24.68 12.40
CA THR A 105 7.72 -24.19 12.55
C THR A 105 7.61 -22.67 12.64
N ALA A 106 8.72 -21.95 12.75
CA ALA A 106 8.73 -20.50 12.95
C ALA A 106 9.66 -19.79 11.97
N VAL A 107 9.20 -18.64 11.49
CA VAL A 107 9.97 -17.70 10.68
C VAL A 107 10.07 -16.37 11.42
N ILE A 108 11.15 -15.65 11.18
CA ILE A 108 11.30 -14.24 11.58
C ILE A 108 11.16 -13.41 10.32
N ILE A 109 10.31 -12.39 10.42
CA ILE A 109 10.05 -11.44 9.35
C ILE A 109 10.59 -10.08 9.80
N THR A 110 11.43 -9.46 8.99
CA THR A 110 11.93 -8.10 9.21
C THR A 110 11.66 -7.25 7.98
N GLN A 111 11.42 -5.96 8.17
CA GLN A 111 11.28 -5.00 7.08
C GLN A 111 12.27 -3.86 7.23
N GLU A 112 12.85 -3.44 6.10
CA GLU A 112 13.69 -2.26 6.00
C GLU A 112 13.44 -1.55 4.67
N LYS A 113 13.88 -0.30 4.51
CA LYS A 113 13.71 0.40 3.24
C LYS A 113 14.60 -0.21 2.16
N TYR A 114 14.03 -0.58 1.02
CA TYR A 114 14.82 -1.04 -0.12
C TYR A 114 15.68 0.10 -0.68
N MET A 115 16.97 -0.16 -0.88
CA MET A 115 17.92 0.77 -1.50
C MET A 115 18.80 0.03 -2.51
N LEU A 116 18.73 0.44 -3.79
CA LEU A 116 19.56 -0.16 -4.85
C LEU A 116 21.06 0.12 -4.64
N ASN A 117 21.38 1.30 -4.11
CA ASN A 117 22.74 1.68 -3.77
C ASN A 117 22.79 2.24 -2.34
N THR A 118 23.37 1.48 -1.43
CA THR A 118 23.51 1.83 -0.01
C THR A 118 24.47 3.00 0.23
N SER A 119 25.32 3.34 -0.74
CA SER A 119 26.26 4.47 -0.65
C SER A 119 25.65 5.82 -1.04
N ASN A 120 24.51 5.81 -1.73
CA ASN A 120 23.83 7.04 -2.16
C ASN A 120 22.74 7.38 -1.15
N LEU A 121 23.16 8.03 -0.05
CA LEU A 121 22.24 8.48 0.98
C LEU A 121 21.24 9.50 0.40
N GLY A 122 20.02 9.04 0.12
CA GLY A 122 18.91 9.92 -0.27
C GLY A 122 18.73 11.09 0.71
N LEU A 123 17.97 12.12 0.29
CA LEU A 123 17.76 13.34 1.10
C LEU A 123 17.40 12.98 2.55
N ALA A 124 17.99 13.67 3.52
CA ALA A 124 17.85 13.37 4.95
C ALA A 124 16.38 13.22 5.40
N LYS A 125 15.48 14.05 4.85
CA LYS A 125 14.04 13.99 5.08
C LYS A 125 13.36 12.66 4.71
N TYR A 126 14.01 11.78 3.94
CA TYR A 126 13.46 10.50 3.47
C TYR A 126 14.24 9.28 3.96
N ARG A 127 15.17 9.47 4.91
CA ARG A 127 16.00 8.38 5.46
C ARG A 127 15.30 7.58 6.55
N SER A 128 14.32 8.18 7.21
CA SER A 128 13.58 7.56 8.31
C SER A 128 12.13 7.31 7.87
N PRO A 129 11.83 6.15 7.29
CA PRO A 129 10.46 5.74 7.06
C PRO A 129 9.76 5.43 8.38
N HIS A 130 8.45 5.63 8.41
CA HIS A 130 7.60 5.29 9.54
C HIS A 130 6.73 4.10 9.11
N TYR A 131 6.97 2.96 9.76
CA TYR A 131 6.17 1.76 9.59
C TYR A 131 5.51 1.43 10.93
N GLY A 132 4.28 0.89 10.88
CA GLY A 132 3.51 0.50 12.07
C GLY A 132 4.09 -0.68 12.85
#